data_AF-A0AAD9DF24-F1
#
_entry.id   AF-A0AAD9DF24-F1
#
_cell.length_a   1.000
_cell.length_b   1.000
_cell.length_c   1.000
_cell.angle_alpha   90.00
_cell.angle_beta   90.00
_cell.angle_gamma   90.00
#
_symmetry.space_group_name_H-M   'P 1'
#
loop_
_entity.id
_entity.type
_entity.pdbx_description
1 polymer ?
#
loop_
_entity_poly.entity_id
_entity_poly.type
_entity_poly.pdbx_seq_one_letter_code
_entity_poly.pdbx_strand_id
1 'polypeptide(L)'
;MTAEEVDAALEKANESMKAYYQYPVEKVIAAKKARFDNRHRGKDFYLQLGLGVSLVCSFLATPFIGRKIAYDEEFKQKYIPSWYDYTLEKPKSAWTRAELQEHLVKLRTELHERAIRGEFTPEKLEEMRRNLEKKPEKAEHAHFAQLHPGVDDDEELEDD
;
A
#
# COMPACT_ATOMS: atom_id res chain seq x y z
N MET A 1 12.15 64.52 31.30
CA MET A 1 13.44 63.86 31.13
C MET A 1 14.43 64.91 30.67
N THR A 2 15.53 65.05 31.39
CA THR A 2 16.63 65.93 30.97
C THR A 2 17.43 65.27 29.84
N ALA A 3 18.17 66.04 29.06
CA ALA A 3 18.97 65.50 27.95
C ALA A 3 19.95 64.41 28.44
N GLU A 4 20.50 64.60 29.64
CA GLU A 4 21.42 63.65 30.28
C GLU A 4 20.75 62.31 30.64
N GLU A 5 19.48 62.32 31.05
CA GLU A 5 18.71 61.09 31.32
C GLU A 5 18.41 60.31 30.03
N VAL A 6 18.22 61.02 28.92
CA VAL A 6 17.97 60.41 27.60
C VAL A 6 19.25 59.77 27.07
N ASP A 7 20.40 60.44 27.18
CA ASP A 7 21.69 59.90 26.75
C ASP A 7 22.10 58.68 27.59
N ALA A 8 21.93 58.73 28.90
CA ALA A 8 22.20 57.58 29.77
C ALA A 8 21.28 56.39 29.48
N ALA A 9 20.01 56.65 29.13
CA ALA A 9 19.08 55.60 28.70
C ALA A 9 19.48 55.00 27.34
N LEU A 10 19.97 55.83 26.41
CA LEU A 10 20.46 55.42 25.09
C LEU A 10 21.74 54.57 25.19
N GLU A 11 22.68 54.94 26.05
CA GLU A 11 23.89 54.16 26.30
C GLU A 11 23.55 52.79 26.89
N LYS A 12 22.69 52.76 27.91
CA LYS A 12 22.23 51.50 28.53
C LYS A 12 21.48 50.61 27.53
N ALA A 13 20.65 51.19 26.68
CA ALA A 13 19.98 50.46 25.61
C ALA A 13 20.98 49.88 24.60
N ASN A 14 21.97 50.66 24.18
CA ASN A 14 23.02 50.21 23.27
C ASN A 14 23.91 49.11 23.86
N GLU A 15 24.24 49.18 25.15
CA GLU A 15 24.97 48.13 25.85
C GLU A 15 24.16 46.83 25.95
N SER A 16 22.87 46.94 26.25
CA SER A 16 21.97 45.77 26.30
C SER A 16 21.82 45.10 24.93
N MET A 17 21.78 45.88 23.84
CA MET A 17 21.79 45.34 22.48
C MET A 17 23.12 44.68 22.13
N LYS A 18 24.26 45.27 22.49
CA LYS A 18 25.58 44.65 22.25
C LYS A 18 25.70 43.29 22.94
N ALA A 19 25.18 43.14 24.17
CA ALA A 19 25.14 41.87 24.87
C ALA A 19 24.27 40.81 24.18
N TYR A 20 23.18 41.23 23.51
CA TYR A 20 22.29 40.33 22.76
C TYR A 20 22.96 39.78 21.48
N TYR A 21 23.77 40.60 20.80
CA TYR A 21 24.49 40.21 19.58
C TYR A 21 25.85 39.55 19.85
N GLN A 22 26.40 39.69 21.07
CA GLN A 22 27.62 39.00 21.52
C GLN A 22 27.34 37.63 22.14
N TYR A 23 26.33 36.90 21.70
CA TYR A 23 26.19 35.51 22.11
C TYR A 23 27.33 34.70 21.47
N PRO A 24 28.30 34.17 22.26
CA PRO A 24 29.48 33.57 21.68
C PRO A 24 29.07 32.31 20.93
N VAL A 25 29.41 32.27 19.64
CA VAL A 25 29.09 31.17 18.73
C VAL A 25 29.52 29.82 19.31
N GLU A 26 30.63 29.81 20.06
CA GLU A 26 31.13 28.63 20.78
C GLU A 26 30.14 28.06 21.79
N LYS A 27 29.41 28.89 22.55
CA LYS A 27 28.39 28.41 23.49
C LYS A 27 27.17 27.85 22.77
N VAL A 28 26.82 28.40 21.61
CA VAL A 28 25.73 27.86 20.77
C VAL A 28 26.11 26.52 20.17
N ILE A 29 27.35 26.40 19.68
CA ILE A 29 27.89 25.14 19.15
C ILE A 29 27.98 24.09 20.27
N ALA A 30 28.48 24.46 21.44
CA ALA A 30 28.54 23.57 22.60
C ALA A 30 27.15 23.13 23.07
N ALA A 31 26.17 24.04 23.11
CA ALA A 31 24.78 23.72 23.46
C ALA A 31 24.12 22.80 22.42
N LYS A 32 24.37 23.03 21.12
CA LYS A 32 23.90 22.14 20.04
C LYS A 32 24.55 20.76 20.13
N LYS A 33 25.86 20.70 20.40
CA LYS A 33 26.60 19.45 20.58
C LYS A 33 26.10 18.67 21.81
N ALA A 34 25.89 19.34 22.94
CA ALA A 34 25.34 18.70 24.14
C ALA A 34 23.92 18.18 23.93
N ARG A 35 23.07 18.93 23.19
CA ARG A 35 21.73 18.45 22.78
C ARG A 35 21.81 17.24 21.86
N PHE A 36 22.75 17.25 20.92
CA PHE A 36 22.99 16.14 20.01
C PHE A 36 23.44 14.91 20.79
N ASP A 37 24.49 15.02 21.60
CA ASP A 37 25.02 13.92 22.41
C ASP A 37 23.95 13.34 23.36
N ASN A 38 23.10 14.19 23.95
CA ASN A 38 21.99 13.73 24.80
C ASN A 38 20.89 12.98 24.02
N ARG A 39 20.63 13.32 22.75
CA ARG A 39 19.69 12.57 21.90
C ARG A 39 20.29 11.27 21.35
N HIS A 40 21.61 11.24 21.13
CA HIS A 40 22.29 10.15 20.44
C HIS A 40 23.02 9.19 21.39
N ARG A 41 23.05 9.48 22.71
CA ARG A 41 23.59 8.58 23.74
C ARG A 41 22.79 7.30 23.93
N GLY A 42 21.51 7.29 23.55
CA GLY A 42 20.61 6.15 23.74
C GLY A 42 20.62 5.17 22.58
N LYS A 43 20.41 3.88 22.88
CA LYS A 43 20.19 2.83 21.87
C LYS A 43 18.96 3.11 20.99
N ASP A 44 18.00 3.86 21.52
CA ASP A 44 16.75 4.23 20.85
C ASP A 44 16.97 5.07 19.58
N PHE A 45 18.02 5.91 19.56
CA PHE A 45 18.36 6.67 18.35
C PHE A 45 18.78 5.74 17.20
N TYR A 46 19.64 4.75 17.50
CA TYR A 46 20.06 3.77 16.50
C TYR A 46 18.91 2.87 16.05
N LEU A 47 17.99 2.55 16.96
CA LEU A 47 16.78 1.80 16.63
C LEU A 47 15.87 2.60 15.67
N GLN A 48 15.62 3.88 15.96
CA GLN A 48 14.83 4.76 15.10
C GLN A 48 15.50 5.01 13.76
N LEU A 49 16.83 5.18 13.75
CA LEU A 49 17.60 5.30 12.52
C LEU A 49 17.51 4.00 11.69
N GLY A 50 17.66 2.84 12.33
CA GLY A 50 17.55 1.54 11.67
C GLY A 50 16.17 1.31 11.08
N LEU A 51 15.11 1.65 11.81
CA LEU A 51 13.72 1.60 11.33
C LEU A 51 13.48 2.57 10.17
N GLY A 52 13.97 3.81 10.28
CA GLY A 52 13.83 4.80 9.21
C GLY A 52 14.56 4.36 7.94
N VAL A 53 15.79 3.88 8.06
CA VAL A 53 16.59 3.40 6.92
C VAL A 53 15.97 2.16 6.30
N SER A 54 15.49 1.20 7.11
CA SER A 54 14.85 -0.01 6.56
C SER A 54 13.57 0.30 5.81
N LEU A 55 12.76 1.27 6.27
CA LEU A 55 11.56 1.73 5.56
C LEU A 55 11.89 2.43 4.24
N VAL A 56 12.95 3.25 4.22
CA VAL A 56 13.39 3.92 2.99
C VAL A 56 13.95 2.92 2.00
N CYS A 57 14.78 1.97 2.47
CA CYS A 57 15.31 0.90 1.63
C CYS A 57 14.19 0.00 1.08
N SER A 58 13.19 -0.35 1.88
CA SER A 58 12.06 -1.14 1.40
C SER A 58 11.23 -0.36 0.37
N PHE A 59 10.90 0.91 0.63
CA PHE A 59 10.17 1.76 -0.32
C PHE A 59 10.90 1.90 -1.66
N LEU A 60 12.22 2.07 -1.65
CA LEU A 60 13.02 2.14 -2.87
C LEU A 60 13.13 0.78 -3.59
N ALA A 61 13.12 -0.33 -2.87
CA ALA A 61 13.17 -1.67 -3.45
C ALA A 61 11.81 -2.13 -4.01
N THR A 62 10.69 -1.69 -3.42
CA THR A 62 9.33 -2.04 -3.82
C THR A 62 9.05 -1.88 -5.33
N PRO A 63 9.40 -0.78 -6.02
CA PRO A 63 9.16 -0.66 -7.46
C PRO A 63 9.97 -1.66 -8.30
N PHE A 64 11.18 -2.03 -7.88
CA PHE A 64 11.99 -3.01 -8.60
C PHE A 64 11.47 -4.43 -8.39
N ILE A 65 11.09 -4.77 -7.16
CA ILE A 65 10.48 -6.06 -6.82
C ILE A 65 9.11 -6.17 -7.50
N GLY A 66 8.28 -5.13 -7.48
CA GLY A 66 6.99 -5.10 -8.16
C GLY A 66 7.13 -5.25 -9.68
N ARG A 67 8.14 -4.60 -10.29
CA ARG A 67 8.45 -4.80 -11.72
C ARG A 67 8.90 -6.23 -12.02
N LYS A 68 9.75 -6.82 -11.17
CA LYS A 68 10.16 -8.23 -11.27
C LYS A 68 8.95 -9.16 -11.16
N ILE A 69 8.09 -8.94 -10.16
CA ILE A 69 6.84 -9.68 -10.00
C ILE A 69 5.96 -9.52 -11.23
N ALA A 70 5.83 -8.35 -11.86
CA ALA A 70 4.91 -8.18 -12.99
C ALA A 70 5.37 -8.86 -14.30
N TYR A 71 6.67 -8.86 -14.59
CA TYR A 71 7.20 -9.21 -15.92
C TYR A 71 8.00 -10.52 -15.98
N ASP A 72 8.50 -11.02 -14.85
CA ASP A 72 9.42 -12.16 -14.79
C ASP A 72 8.65 -13.42 -14.33
N GLU A 73 8.18 -14.23 -15.29
CA GLU A 73 7.39 -15.45 -15.01
C GLU A 73 8.18 -16.50 -14.21
N GLU A 74 9.49 -16.60 -14.44
CA GLU A 74 10.36 -17.53 -13.69
C GLU A 74 10.52 -17.11 -12.23
N PHE A 75 10.58 -15.80 -11.97
CA PHE A 75 10.62 -15.28 -10.61
C PHE A 75 9.30 -15.52 -9.87
N LYS A 76 8.16 -15.33 -10.54
CA LYS A 76 6.84 -15.61 -9.97
C LYS A 76 6.74 -17.07 -9.53
N GLN A 77 7.00 -18.01 -10.43
CA GLN A 77 6.82 -19.43 -10.16
C GLN A 77 7.74 -19.95 -9.05
N LYS A 78 8.92 -19.35 -8.88
CA LYS A 78 9.92 -19.81 -7.90
C LYS A 78 9.73 -19.21 -6.50
N TYR A 79 9.30 -17.95 -6.40
CA TYR A 79 9.30 -17.21 -5.13
C TYR A 79 7.93 -16.74 -4.68
N ILE A 80 6.93 -16.70 -5.56
CA ILE A 80 5.57 -16.29 -5.20
C ILE A 80 4.76 -17.56 -4.89
N PRO A 81 4.24 -17.70 -3.66
CA PRO A 81 3.31 -18.76 -3.34
C PRO A 81 2.05 -18.67 -4.20
N SER A 82 1.48 -19.81 -4.61
CA SER A 82 0.29 -19.86 -5.46
C SER A 82 -0.94 -19.14 -4.89
N TRP A 83 -1.04 -18.96 -3.57
CA TRP A 83 -2.11 -18.21 -2.91
C TRP A 83 -1.97 -16.68 -3.03
N TYR A 84 -0.80 -16.18 -3.42
CA TYR A 84 -0.51 -14.76 -3.61
C TYR A 84 -0.43 -14.38 -5.11
N ASP A 85 -0.42 -15.37 -6.00
CA ASP A 85 -0.37 -15.15 -7.44
C ASP A 85 -1.79 -15.06 -8.03
N TYR A 86 -2.33 -13.84 -8.03
CA TYR A 86 -3.61 -13.53 -8.69
C TYR A 86 -3.46 -13.16 -10.17
N THR A 87 -2.28 -13.39 -10.76
CA THR A 87 -2.08 -13.01 -12.15
C THR A 87 -2.73 -14.04 -13.07
N LEU A 88 -3.82 -13.62 -13.72
CA LEU A 88 -4.45 -14.39 -14.79
C LEU A 88 -3.41 -14.61 -15.90
N GLU A 89 -3.18 -15.87 -16.27
CA GLU A 89 -2.33 -16.20 -17.42
C GLU A 89 -2.85 -15.44 -18.63
N LYS A 90 -2.01 -14.55 -19.18
CA LYS A 90 -2.38 -13.85 -20.40
C LYS A 90 -2.54 -14.91 -21.50
N PRO A 91 -3.63 -14.88 -22.27
CA PRO A 91 -3.75 -15.80 -23.40
C PRO A 91 -2.53 -15.62 -24.30
N LYS A 92 -1.90 -16.74 -24.68
CA LYS A 92 -0.63 -16.77 -25.42
C LYS A 92 -0.67 -15.97 -26.73
N SER A 93 -1.87 -15.74 -27.26
CA SER A 93 -2.14 -14.80 -28.34
C SER A 93 -3.33 -13.91 -27.97
N ALA A 94 -3.24 -12.62 -28.31
CA ALA A 94 -4.45 -11.82 -28.42
C ALA A 94 -5.32 -12.45 -29.50
N TRP A 95 -6.57 -12.78 -29.19
CA TRP A 95 -7.49 -13.33 -30.19
C TRP A 95 -7.54 -12.40 -31.39
N THR A 96 -7.35 -12.98 -32.59
CA THR A 96 -7.60 -12.22 -33.81
C THR A 96 -9.09 -11.88 -33.86
N ARG A 97 -9.46 -10.79 -34.54
CA ARG A 97 -10.88 -10.42 -34.71
C ARG A 97 -11.72 -11.56 -35.28
N ALA A 98 -11.13 -12.38 -36.14
CA ALA A 98 -11.76 -13.55 -36.73
C ALA A 98 -12.03 -14.66 -35.69
N GLU A 99 -11.02 -15.01 -34.87
CA GLU A 99 -11.17 -16.00 -33.79
C GLU A 99 -12.19 -15.57 -32.74
N LEU A 100 -12.18 -14.28 -32.36
CA LEU A 100 -13.16 -13.72 -31.43
C LEU A 100 -14.58 -13.86 -31.99
N GLN A 101 -14.75 -13.54 -33.28
CA GLN A 101 -16.05 -13.62 -33.94
C GLN A 101 -16.53 -15.07 -34.06
N GLU A 102 -15.64 -16.02 -34.32
CA GLU A 102 -15.96 -17.44 -34.31
C GLU A 102 -16.40 -17.92 -32.90
N HIS A 103 -15.68 -17.49 -31.85
CA HIS A 103 -16.02 -17.82 -30.47
C HIS A 103 -17.38 -17.24 -30.06
N LEU A 104 -17.68 -16.00 -30.46
CA LEU A 104 -18.98 -15.37 -30.21
C LEU A 104 -20.12 -16.11 -30.91
N VAL A 105 -19.91 -16.55 -32.15
CA VAL A 105 -20.90 -17.34 -32.88
C VAL A 105 -21.13 -18.68 -32.18
N LYS A 106 -20.07 -19.38 -31.74
CA LYS A 106 -20.17 -20.64 -30.98
C LYS A 106 -20.94 -20.46 -29.66
N LEU A 107 -20.60 -19.44 -28.88
CA LEU A 107 -21.32 -19.11 -27.64
C LEU A 107 -22.79 -18.82 -27.88
N ARG A 108 -23.10 -18.05 -28.94
CA ARG A 108 -24.49 -17.76 -29.32
C ARG A 108 -25.25 -19.03 -29.69
N THR A 109 -24.66 -19.92 -30.48
CA THR A 109 -25.29 -21.19 -30.86
C THR A 109 -25.50 -22.09 -29.66
N GLU A 110 -24.51 -22.21 -28.78
CA GLU A 110 -24.62 -23.00 -27.55
C GLU A 110 -25.71 -22.44 -26.62
N LEU A 111 -25.75 -21.12 -26.40
CA LEU A 111 -26.81 -20.46 -25.63
C LEU A 111 -28.20 -20.72 -26.23
N HIS A 112 -28.31 -20.64 -27.55
CA HIS A 112 -29.56 -20.89 -28.25
C HIS A 112 -30.01 -22.35 -28.10
N GLU A 113 -29.10 -23.31 -28.24
CA GLU A 113 -29.40 -24.73 -28.03
C GLU A 113 -29.76 -25.06 -26.58
N ARG A 114 -29.10 -24.42 -25.61
CA ARG A 114 -29.43 -24.54 -24.17
C ARG A 114 -30.80 -23.95 -23.87
N ALA A 115 -31.15 -22.84 -24.53
CA ALA A 115 -32.49 -22.26 -24.43
C ALA A 115 -33.56 -23.17 -25.02
N ILE A 116 -33.32 -23.76 -26.19
CA ILE A 116 -34.24 -24.75 -26.79
C ILE A 116 -34.40 -25.99 -25.90
N ARG A 117 -33.31 -26.43 -25.26
CA ARG A 117 -33.33 -27.54 -24.27
C ARG A 117 -34.05 -27.19 -22.96
N GLY A 118 -34.50 -25.95 -22.78
CA GLY A 118 -35.16 -25.53 -21.54
C GLY A 118 -34.23 -25.57 -20.34
N GLU A 119 -32.94 -25.26 -20.52
CA GLU A 119 -32.01 -25.07 -19.40
C GLU A 119 -32.24 -23.75 -18.65
N PHE A 120 -32.97 -22.80 -19.25
CA PHE A 120 -33.33 -21.50 -18.66
C PHE A 120 -34.78 -21.45 -18.12
N THR A 121 -35.35 -22.59 -17.72
CA THR A 121 -36.62 -22.57 -16.98
C THR A 121 -36.42 -21.91 -15.62
N PRO A 122 -37.46 -21.23 -15.07
CA PRO A 122 -37.34 -20.53 -13.78
C PRO A 122 -36.86 -21.46 -12.65
N GLU A 123 -37.30 -22.71 -12.64
CA GLU A 123 -36.87 -23.72 -11.65
C GLU A 123 -35.36 -24.05 -11.74
N LYS A 124 -34.82 -24.24 -12.95
CA LYS A 124 -33.39 -24.53 -13.15
C LYS A 124 -32.51 -23.30 -12.93
N LEU A 125 -33.03 -22.11 -13.24
CA LEU A 125 -32.37 -20.85 -12.92
C LEU A 125 -32.27 -20.65 -11.41
N GLU A 126 -33.31 -21.00 -10.67
CA GLU A 126 -33.30 -20.97 -9.21
C GLU A 126 -32.34 -22.01 -8.62
N GLU A 127 -32.29 -23.22 -9.20
CA GLU A 127 -31.31 -24.24 -8.86
C GLU A 127 -29.87 -23.78 -9.13
N MET A 128 -29.60 -23.16 -10.30
CA MET A 128 -28.31 -22.57 -10.63
C MET A 128 -27.91 -21.47 -9.64
N ARG A 129 -28.85 -20.60 -9.26
CA ARG A 129 -28.62 -19.55 -8.27
C ARG A 129 -28.25 -20.15 -6.90
N ARG A 130 -29.00 -21.16 -6.44
CA ARG A 130 -28.71 -21.86 -5.18
C ARG A 130 -27.36 -22.58 -5.19
N ASN A 131 -26.94 -23.10 -6.35
CA ASN A 131 -25.63 -23.74 -6.51
C ASN A 131 -24.48 -22.72 -6.61
N LEU A 132 -24.72 -21.50 -7.08
CA LEU A 132 -23.76 -20.39 -7.02
C LEU A 132 -23.56 -19.87 -5.59
N GLU A 133 -24.61 -19.89 -4.77
CA GLU A 133 -24.56 -19.51 -3.35
C GLU A 133 -23.93 -20.62 -2.46
N LYS A 134 -23.84 -21.86 -2.94
CA LYS A 134 -23.11 -22.93 -2.25
C LYS A 134 -21.60 -22.69 -2.35
N LYS A 135 -20.93 -22.60 -1.19
CA LYS A 135 -19.46 -22.64 -1.11
C LYS A 135 -18.95 -23.84 -1.93
N PRO A 136 -18.01 -23.64 -2.86
CA PRO A 136 -17.52 -24.72 -3.69
C PRO A 136 -16.83 -25.78 -2.82
N GLU A 137 -17.11 -27.06 -3.09
CA GLU A 137 -16.59 -28.19 -2.31
C GLU A 137 -15.06 -28.36 -2.44
N LYS A 138 -14.45 -27.76 -3.46
CA LYS A 138 -13.00 -27.76 -3.69
C LYS A 138 -12.39 -26.50 -3.07
N ALA A 139 -11.42 -26.68 -2.19
CA ALA A 139 -10.70 -25.61 -1.50
C ALA A 139 -10.09 -24.57 -2.47
N GLU A 140 -9.66 -24.99 -3.67
CA GLU A 140 -9.08 -24.13 -4.71
C GLU A 140 -10.06 -23.07 -5.26
N HIS A 141 -11.37 -23.28 -5.11
CA HIS A 141 -12.40 -22.35 -5.56
C HIS A 141 -13.08 -21.61 -4.40
N ALA A 142 -12.78 -21.99 -3.15
CA ALA A 142 -13.38 -21.39 -1.96
C ALA A 142 -13.05 -19.89 -1.80
N HIS A 143 -11.97 -19.44 -2.45
CA HIS A 143 -11.52 -18.05 -2.47
C HIS A 143 -12.51 -17.07 -3.13
N PHE A 144 -13.38 -17.54 -4.03
CA PHE A 144 -14.44 -16.70 -4.62
C PHE A 144 -15.61 -16.44 -3.67
N ALA A 145 -15.74 -17.24 -2.61
CA ALA A 145 -16.80 -17.12 -1.61
C ALA A 145 -16.35 -16.34 -0.35
N GLN A 146 -15.09 -15.93 -0.27
CA GLN A 146 -14.57 -15.11 0.82
C GLN A 146 -14.82 -13.62 0.53
N LEU A 147 -15.54 -12.97 1.42
CA LEU A 147 -15.99 -11.58 1.28
C LEU A 147 -14.81 -10.64 1.59
N HIS A 148 -14.04 -10.28 0.56
CA HIS A 148 -12.89 -9.35 0.62
C HIS A 148 -11.70 -9.79 1.51
N PRO A 149 -10.44 -9.51 1.11
CA PRO A 149 -9.23 -9.93 1.83
C PRO A 149 -8.92 -9.08 3.08
N GLY A 150 -9.94 -8.69 3.83
CA GLY A 150 -9.79 -7.89 5.05
C GLY A 150 -10.92 -8.05 6.07
N VAL A 151 -11.84 -8.99 5.85
CA VAL A 151 -12.80 -9.46 6.85
C VAL A 151 -12.30 -10.82 7.27
N ASP A 152 -11.79 -10.93 8.50
CA ASP A 152 -11.38 -12.23 9.06
C ASP A 152 -12.63 -13.12 9.22
N ASP A 153 -12.47 -14.44 9.13
CA ASP A 153 -13.59 -15.42 9.16
C ASP A 153 -14.42 -15.35 10.48
N ASP A 154 -13.94 -14.59 11.47
CA ASP A 154 -14.48 -14.34 12.80
C ASP A 154 -14.96 -12.90 13.06
N GLU A 155 -14.90 -11.99 12.07
CA GLU A 155 -15.60 -10.69 12.14
C GLU A 155 -17.08 -10.87 11.79
N GLU A 156 -17.91 -10.92 12.82
CA GLU A 156 -19.37 -10.82 12.71
C GLU A 156 -19.67 -9.45 12.06
N LEU A 157 -20.15 -9.47 10.80
CA LEU A 157 -20.63 -8.25 10.12
C LEU A 157 -21.71 -7.63 11.01
N GLU A 158 -21.39 -6.53 11.70
CA GLU A 158 -22.39 -5.69 12.33
C GLU A 158 -23.29 -5.14 11.22
N ASP A 159 -24.49 -5.73 11.08
CA ASP A 159 -25.57 -5.23 10.25
C ASP A 159 -26.02 -3.86 10.82
N ASP A 160 -25.64 -2.78 10.15
CA ASP A 160 -26.25 -1.43 10.26
C ASP A 160 -27.14 -1.15 9.04
#